data_AF-A0A535P7C6-F1
#
_entry.id   AF-A0A535P7C6-F1
#
_cell.length_a   1.000
_cell.length_b   1.000
_cell.length_c   1.000
_cell.angle_alpha   90.00
_cell.angle_beta   90.00
_cell.angle_gamma   90.00
#
_symmetry.space_group_name_H-M   'P 1'
#
loop_
_entity.id
_entity.type
_entity.pdbx_description
1 polymer ?
#
loop_
_entity_poly.entity_id
_entity_poly.type
_entity_poly.pdbx_seq_one_letter_code
_entity_poly.pdbx_strand_id
1 'polypeptide(L)'
;MLTVSEVLAKRAAGELRNQPVALGGFWSTLPIDHSCTVPPSPPPGELELYCTDGESGITELDEWNAVFSPEGRMTPARGPHLSPYVLPAISLALYEHRVVDRRRASPIPIVVVGHFDDPRAALCRPAAQDLCRDRFVIDRIVALEPSFARLPPPSP
;
A
#
# COMPACT_ATOMS: atom_id res chain seq x y z
N MET A 1 1.55 17.31 2.87
CA MET A 1 1.60 15.84 2.96
C MET A 1 0.46 15.41 3.85
N LEU A 2 -0.29 14.39 3.46
CA LEU A 2 -1.41 13.84 4.22
C LEU A 2 -0.96 12.56 4.92
N THR A 3 -1.58 12.27 6.07
CA THR A 3 -1.55 10.98 6.75
C THR A 3 -2.45 9.97 6.04
N VAL A 4 -2.36 8.68 6.37
CA VAL A 4 -3.19 7.64 5.76
C VAL A 4 -4.67 7.87 6.08
N SER A 5 -4.99 8.23 7.33
CA SER A 5 -6.32 8.62 7.80
C SER A 5 -6.92 9.76 6.96
N GLU A 6 -6.16 10.83 6.76
CA GLU A 6 -6.61 11.98 5.98
C GLU A 6 -6.82 11.60 4.52
N VAL A 7 -5.95 10.78 3.94
CA VAL A 7 -6.12 10.27 2.57
C VAL A 7 -7.41 9.46 2.46
N LEU A 8 -7.66 8.53 3.38
CA LEU A 8 -8.87 7.71 3.40
C LEU A 8 -10.14 8.56 3.57
N ALA A 9 -10.13 9.51 4.50
CA ALA A 9 -11.25 10.40 4.75
C ALA A 9 -11.56 11.29 3.54
N LYS A 10 -10.54 11.94 2.96
CA LYS A 10 -10.70 12.81 1.80
C LYS A 10 -11.07 12.04 0.53
N ARG A 11 -10.56 10.81 0.36
CA ARG A 11 -11.02 9.90 -0.70
C ARG A 11 -12.51 9.58 -0.54
N ALA A 12 -12.94 9.20 0.66
CA ALA A 12 -14.35 8.90 0.95
C ALA A 12 -15.27 10.10 0.72
N ALA A 13 -14.77 11.32 0.96
CA ALA A 13 -15.46 12.57 0.65
C ALA A 13 -15.43 12.95 -0.85
N GLY A 14 -14.72 12.20 -1.69
CA GLY A 14 -14.56 12.49 -3.12
C GLY A 14 -13.56 13.60 -3.46
N GLU A 15 -12.83 14.13 -2.47
CA GLU A 15 -11.95 15.29 -2.61
C GLU A 15 -10.62 14.97 -3.31
N LEU A 16 -10.22 13.70 -3.38
CA LEU A 16 -8.91 13.28 -3.93
C LEU A 16 -8.98 12.70 -5.35
N ARG A 17 -10.11 12.81 -6.02
CA ARG A 17 -10.24 12.33 -7.41
C ARG A 17 -9.42 13.24 -8.35
N ASN A 18 -8.67 12.64 -9.28
CA ASN A 18 -7.97 13.34 -10.36
C ASN A 18 -6.89 14.35 -9.91
N GLN A 19 -6.26 14.14 -8.77
CA GLN A 19 -5.14 14.97 -8.31
C GLN A 19 -4.04 14.14 -7.66
N PRO A 20 -2.77 14.61 -7.74
CA PRO A 20 -1.68 13.98 -7.02
C PRO A 20 -1.83 14.19 -5.51
N VAL A 21 -1.51 13.15 -4.74
CA VAL A 21 -1.58 13.11 -3.29
C VAL A 21 -0.21 12.76 -2.74
N ALA A 22 0.35 13.64 -1.93
CA ALA A 22 1.53 13.34 -1.14
C ALA A 22 1.11 12.65 0.17
N LEU A 23 1.46 11.38 0.32
CA LEU A 23 1.08 10.52 1.45
C LEU A 23 2.31 10.14 2.27
N GLY A 24 2.24 10.31 3.59
CA GLY A 24 3.21 9.82 4.56
C GLY A 24 2.67 8.65 5.37
N GLY A 25 3.54 7.70 5.72
CA GLY A 25 3.21 6.55 6.56
C GLY A 25 4.39 5.61 6.75
N PHE A 26 4.11 4.34 6.97
CA PHE A 26 5.09 3.26 7.07
C PHE A 26 4.83 2.23 5.97
N TRP A 27 5.81 2.06 5.10
CA TRP A 27 5.82 0.99 4.12
C TRP A 27 6.13 -0.34 4.80
N SER A 28 5.27 -1.32 4.61
CA SER A 28 5.47 -2.66 5.14
C SER A 28 5.26 -3.69 4.04
N THR A 29 6.12 -4.71 4.03
CA THR A 29 6.08 -5.79 3.03
C THR A 29 6.25 -7.10 3.73
N LEU A 30 5.22 -7.94 3.75
CA LEU A 30 5.38 -9.30 4.26
C LEU A 30 6.22 -10.11 3.26
N PRO A 31 7.32 -10.75 3.69
CA PRO A 31 8.05 -11.69 2.86
C PRO A 31 7.45 -13.08 3.05
N ILE A 32 6.20 -13.25 2.60
CA ILE A 32 5.55 -14.56 2.61
C ILE A 32 5.45 -15.02 1.16
N ASP A 33 6.17 -16.09 0.86
CA ASP A 33 5.96 -16.83 -0.38
C ASP A 33 4.75 -17.73 -0.18
N HIS A 34 3.62 -17.39 -0.81
CA HIS A 34 2.45 -18.27 -0.85
C HIS A 34 1.95 -18.45 -2.28
N SER A 35 1.37 -19.61 -2.56
CA SER A 35 0.85 -19.91 -3.88
C SER A 35 -0.55 -19.32 -4.03
N CYS A 36 -0.69 -18.40 -4.96
CA CYS A 36 -1.99 -17.95 -5.41
C CYS A 36 -2.61 -19.01 -6.32
N THR A 37 -3.95 -19.10 -6.27
CA THR A 37 -4.70 -19.81 -7.31
C THR A 37 -4.37 -19.18 -8.68
N VAL A 38 -4.50 -19.95 -9.75
CA VAL A 38 -4.32 -19.40 -11.11
C VAL A 38 -5.37 -18.30 -11.32
N PRO A 39 -5.00 -17.10 -11.80
CA PRO A 39 -5.97 -16.07 -12.09
C PRO A 39 -7.06 -16.59 -13.03
N PRO A 40 -8.34 -16.18 -12.85
CA PRO A 40 -9.40 -16.53 -13.78
C PRO A 40 -9.05 -16.06 -15.20
N SER A 41 -9.60 -16.74 -16.22
CA SER A 41 -9.45 -16.37 -17.63
C SER A 41 -10.74 -15.68 -18.12
N PRO A 42 -10.67 -14.46 -18.69
CA PRO A 42 -9.47 -13.66 -18.91
C PRO A 42 -8.89 -13.09 -17.60
N PRO A 43 -7.57 -12.79 -17.57
CA PRO A 43 -6.91 -12.29 -16.37
C PRO A 43 -7.59 -11.02 -15.84
N PRO A 44 -7.56 -10.79 -14.51
CA PRO A 44 -8.05 -9.54 -13.92
C PRO A 44 -7.32 -8.32 -14.51
N GLY A 45 -7.99 -7.17 -14.54
CA GLY A 45 -7.35 -5.90 -14.86
C GLY A 45 -6.19 -5.60 -13.89
N GLU A 46 -5.22 -4.81 -14.33
CA GLU A 46 -3.97 -4.55 -13.59
C GLU A 46 -4.18 -3.99 -12.18
N LEU A 47 -5.23 -3.18 -11.98
CA LEU A 47 -5.57 -2.59 -10.69
C LEU A 47 -6.53 -3.45 -9.85
N GLU A 48 -7.13 -4.51 -10.41
CA GLU A 48 -8.04 -5.37 -9.66
C GLU A 48 -7.29 -6.03 -8.51
N LEU A 49 -7.93 -6.07 -7.34
CA LEU A 49 -7.39 -6.72 -6.16
C LEU A 49 -7.29 -8.23 -6.44
N TYR A 50 -6.16 -8.82 -6.05
CA TYR A 50 -5.93 -10.26 -6.18
C TYR A 50 -5.31 -10.84 -4.91
N CYS A 51 -4.93 -12.12 -4.91
CA CYS A 51 -4.47 -12.87 -3.73
C CYS A 51 -3.41 -12.17 -2.86
N THR A 52 -2.54 -11.34 -3.46
CA THR A 52 -1.45 -10.64 -2.76
C THR A 52 -1.86 -9.26 -2.24
N ASP A 53 -3.12 -8.87 -2.43
CA ASP A 53 -3.63 -7.60 -1.92
C ASP A 53 -3.68 -7.62 -0.39
N GLY A 54 -3.20 -6.55 0.26
CA GLY A 54 -3.09 -6.49 1.72
C GLY A 54 -1.78 -7.03 2.28
N GLU A 55 -0.95 -7.72 1.49
CA GLU A 55 0.33 -8.26 1.99
C GLU A 55 1.42 -7.20 2.11
N SER A 56 1.35 -6.18 1.27
CA SER A 56 2.21 -5.01 1.32
C SER A 56 1.36 -3.76 1.29
N GLY A 57 1.79 -2.72 2.01
CA GLY A 57 0.98 -1.52 2.12
C GLY A 57 1.64 -0.38 2.87
N ILE A 58 0.90 0.72 2.94
CA ILE A 58 1.26 1.91 3.71
C ILE A 58 0.31 1.99 4.90
N THR A 59 0.85 1.86 6.10
CA THR A 59 0.15 2.00 7.37
C THR A 59 0.42 3.40 7.96
N GLU A 60 -0.52 3.92 8.74
CA GLU A 60 -0.29 5.19 9.46
C GLU A 60 0.67 5.02 10.63
N LEU A 61 0.55 3.90 11.33
CA LEU A 61 1.34 3.55 12.51
C LEU A 61 2.54 2.70 12.07
N ASP A 62 3.58 2.67 12.92
CA ASP A 62 4.71 1.73 12.78
C ASP A 62 4.25 0.28 13.07
N GLU A 63 3.48 -0.27 12.14
CA GLU A 63 2.95 -1.62 12.17
C GLU A 63 2.86 -2.22 10.76
N TRP A 64 2.74 -3.55 10.72
CA TRP A 64 2.60 -4.30 9.48
C TRP A 64 1.20 -4.13 8.88
N ASN A 65 1.11 -4.00 7.56
CA ASN A 65 -0.17 -3.94 6.82
C ASN A 65 -1.01 -5.20 7.04
N ALA A 66 -0.36 -6.34 7.22
CA ALA A 66 -0.98 -7.56 7.71
C ALA A 66 0.01 -8.41 8.52
N VAL A 67 -0.50 -9.32 9.33
CA VAL A 67 0.26 -10.33 10.06
C VAL A 67 -0.41 -11.68 9.84
N PHE A 68 0.37 -12.70 9.50
CA PHE A 68 -0.10 -14.07 9.38
C PHE A 68 0.18 -14.85 10.66
N SER A 69 -0.84 -15.54 11.18
CA SER A 69 -0.68 -16.50 12.26
C SER A 69 0.05 -17.76 11.78
N PRO A 70 0.61 -18.60 12.67
CA PRO A 70 1.20 -19.88 12.29
C PRO A 70 0.24 -20.80 11.52
N GLU A 71 -1.07 -20.65 11.74
CA GLU A 71 -2.13 -21.39 11.06
C GLU A 71 -2.50 -20.78 9.69
N GLY A 72 -1.78 -19.75 9.24
CA GLY A 72 -2.01 -19.09 7.95
C GLY A 72 -3.13 -18.06 7.96
N ARG A 73 -3.66 -17.68 9.12
CA ARG A 73 -4.73 -16.67 9.19
C ARG A 73 -4.15 -15.26 9.09
N MET A 74 -4.56 -14.51 8.06
CA MET A 74 -4.21 -13.10 7.90
C MET A 74 -5.01 -12.22 8.88
N THR A 75 -4.34 -11.30 9.56
CA THR A 75 -4.94 -10.22 10.36
C THR A 75 -4.41 -8.89 9.83
N PRO A 76 -5.25 -7.97 9.35
CA PRO A 76 -4.80 -6.69 8.82
C PRO A 76 -4.23 -5.78 9.93
N ALA A 77 -3.59 -4.68 9.52
CA ALA A 77 -3.19 -3.60 10.41
C ALA A 77 -4.38 -3.11 11.25
N ARG A 78 -4.09 -2.69 12.49
CA ARG A 78 -5.13 -2.20 13.41
C ARG A 78 -5.54 -0.77 13.07
N GLY A 79 -4.57 0.03 12.63
CA GLY A 79 -4.75 1.41 12.23
C GLY A 79 -5.13 1.57 10.76
N PRO A 80 -5.34 2.83 10.34
CA PRO A 80 -5.57 3.22 8.97
C PRO A 80 -4.44 2.74 8.05
N HIS A 81 -4.81 2.07 6.96
CA HIS A 81 -3.87 1.44 6.05
C HIS A 81 -4.40 1.39 4.61
N LEU A 82 -3.49 1.27 3.66
CA LEU A 82 -3.75 1.17 2.22
C LEU A 82 -2.95 0.03 1.61
N SER A 83 -3.55 -0.68 0.65
CA SER A 83 -2.89 -1.63 -0.26
C SER A 83 -2.70 -0.99 -1.65
N PRO A 84 -1.73 -0.08 -1.82
CA PRO A 84 -1.57 0.64 -3.05
C PRO A 84 -1.10 -0.27 -4.19
N TYR A 85 -1.40 0.15 -5.41
CA TYR A 85 -0.72 -0.39 -6.58
C TYR A 85 0.68 0.23 -6.68
N VAL A 86 1.69 -0.62 -6.85
CA VAL A 86 3.09 -0.21 -6.99
C VAL A 86 3.49 -0.35 -8.45
N LEU A 87 3.90 0.76 -9.09
CA LEU A 87 4.41 0.70 -10.46
C LEU A 87 5.67 -0.18 -10.54
N PRO A 88 5.82 -1.00 -11.60
CA PRO A 88 7.01 -1.83 -11.80
C PRO A 88 8.32 -1.04 -11.67
N ALA A 89 8.35 0.19 -12.20
CA ALA A 89 9.52 1.07 -12.20
C ALA A 89 10.04 1.46 -10.80
N ILE A 90 9.20 1.42 -9.76
CA ILE A 90 9.57 1.76 -8.38
C ILE A 90 9.51 0.55 -7.43
N SER A 91 9.03 -0.59 -7.91
CA SER A 91 8.83 -1.80 -7.11
C SER A 91 10.12 -2.29 -6.45
N LEU A 92 11.23 -2.22 -7.19
CA LEU A 92 12.53 -2.67 -6.70
C LEU A 92 12.94 -1.92 -5.43
N ALA A 93 12.81 -0.58 -5.45
CA ALA A 93 13.14 0.26 -4.30
C ALA A 93 12.28 -0.05 -3.05
N LEU A 94 11.03 -0.50 -3.23
CA LEU A 94 10.15 -0.85 -2.11
C LEU A 94 10.38 -2.26 -1.57
N TYR A 95 10.92 -3.16 -2.38
CA TYR A 95 11.02 -4.58 -2.03
C TYR A 95 12.45 -5.08 -1.81
N GLU A 96 13.50 -4.32 -2.18
CA GLU A 96 14.90 -4.70 -1.93
C GLU A 96 15.34 -4.52 -0.47
N HIS A 97 14.71 -3.63 0.32
CA HIS A 97 15.04 -3.43 1.73
C HIS A 97 14.75 -4.63 2.65
N ARG A 98 14.30 -5.76 2.09
CA ARG A 98 13.93 -7.00 2.80
C ARG A 98 15.10 -7.77 3.43
N VAL A 99 16.36 -7.38 3.21
CA VAL A 99 17.53 -8.21 3.59
C VAL A 99 18.49 -7.48 4.51
N VAL A 100 18.06 -7.21 5.74
CA VAL A 100 18.99 -7.02 6.86
C VAL A 100 18.58 -8.01 7.97
N ASP A 101 19.30 -9.13 8.04
CA ASP A 101 19.36 -10.09 9.17
C ASP A 101 18.21 -11.08 9.46
N ARG A 102 17.54 -11.69 8.45
CA ARG A 102 16.61 -12.85 8.63
C ARG A 102 15.52 -12.68 9.71
N ARG A 103 15.36 -11.47 10.24
CA ARG A 103 14.33 -11.02 11.16
C ARG A 103 13.39 -10.16 10.33
N ARG A 104 12.08 -10.30 10.55
CA ARG A 104 11.04 -9.55 9.83
C ARG A 104 11.45 -8.07 9.77
N ALA A 105 11.73 -7.55 8.58
CA ALA A 105 12.21 -6.18 8.40
C ALA A 105 11.14 -5.19 8.86
N SER A 106 11.34 -4.47 9.97
CA SER A 106 10.34 -3.52 10.49
C SER A 106 9.77 -2.60 9.39
N PRO A 107 8.49 -2.18 9.51
CA PRO A 107 7.94 -1.16 8.63
C PRO A 107 8.87 0.05 8.52
N ILE A 108 9.00 0.57 7.30
CA ILE A 108 9.95 1.63 6.96
C ILE A 108 9.17 2.93 6.75
N PRO A 109 9.50 4.03 7.45
CA PRO A 109 8.92 5.33 7.16
C PRO A 109 9.04 5.68 5.68
N ILE A 110 7.93 6.08 5.08
CA ILE A 110 7.84 6.38 3.65
C ILE A 110 7.06 7.67 3.43
N VAL A 111 7.48 8.42 2.42
CA VAL A 111 6.69 9.48 1.80
C VAL A 111 6.59 9.18 0.31
N VAL A 112 5.38 9.14 -0.21
CA VAL A 112 5.11 8.89 -1.63
C VAL A 112 4.25 9.98 -2.23
N VAL A 113 4.31 10.09 -3.55
CA VAL A 113 3.29 10.77 -4.35
C VAL A 113 2.57 9.73 -5.19
N GLY A 114 1.25 9.81 -5.21
CA GLY A 114 0.40 8.93 -5.98
C GLY A 114 -0.93 9.57 -6.32
N HIS A 115 -1.85 8.79 -6.86
CA HIS A 115 -3.19 9.28 -7.23
C HIS A 115 -4.26 8.20 -7.08
N PHE A 116 -5.51 8.64 -7.16
CA PHE A 116 -6.71 7.80 -7.33
C PHE A 116 -7.32 8.05 -8.71
N ASP A 117 -8.31 7.24 -9.10
CA ASP A 117 -9.02 7.35 -10.37
C ASP A 117 -8.10 7.13 -11.59
N ASP A 118 -7.17 6.19 -11.46
CA ASP A 118 -6.24 5.84 -12.54
C ASP A 118 -7.01 5.32 -13.77
N PRO A 119 -6.71 5.81 -15.00
CA PRO A 119 -7.40 5.39 -16.22
C PRO A 119 -7.40 3.88 -16.48
N ARG A 120 -6.42 3.14 -15.97
CA ARG A 120 -6.34 1.67 -16.06
C ARG A 120 -7.50 0.99 -15.34
N ALA A 121 -8.21 1.67 -14.44
CA ALA A 121 -9.43 1.17 -13.82
C ALA A 121 -10.53 0.84 -14.84
N ALA A 122 -10.51 1.45 -16.04
CA ALA A 122 -11.42 1.11 -17.12
C ALA A 122 -11.24 -0.32 -17.66
N LEU A 123 -10.06 -0.93 -17.44
CA LEU A 123 -9.76 -2.31 -17.81
C LEU A 123 -10.21 -3.32 -16.75
N CYS A 124 -10.63 -2.84 -15.56
CA CYS A 124 -11.19 -3.71 -14.55
C CYS A 124 -12.57 -4.22 -14.95
N ARG A 125 -12.90 -5.43 -14.51
CA ARG A 125 -14.24 -6.00 -14.62
C ARG A 125 -15.29 -5.04 -14.05
N PRO A 126 -16.51 -4.99 -14.62
CA PRO A 126 -17.53 -4.04 -14.17
C PRO A 126 -17.78 -4.04 -12.66
N ALA A 127 -17.79 -5.22 -12.03
CA ALA A 127 -17.99 -5.37 -10.59
C ALA A 127 -16.84 -4.83 -9.72
N ALA A 128 -15.65 -4.61 -10.29
CA ALA A 128 -14.45 -4.15 -9.59
C ALA A 128 -14.04 -2.72 -9.97
N GLN A 129 -14.74 -2.06 -10.91
CA GLN A 129 -14.33 -0.75 -11.44
C GLN A 129 -14.23 0.32 -10.34
N ASP A 130 -15.20 0.40 -9.44
CA ASP A 130 -15.15 1.39 -8.35
C ASP A 130 -13.99 1.10 -7.38
N LEU A 131 -13.73 -0.17 -7.06
CA LEU A 131 -12.59 -0.56 -6.24
C LEU A 131 -11.26 -0.22 -6.92
N CYS A 132 -11.15 -0.41 -8.24
CA CYS A 132 -9.97 -0.03 -9.00
C CYS A 132 -9.76 1.48 -9.04
N ARG A 133 -10.82 2.28 -9.15
CA ARG A 133 -10.73 3.74 -9.09
C ARG A 133 -10.32 4.23 -7.71
N ASP A 134 -10.78 3.55 -6.66
CA ASP A 134 -10.45 3.86 -5.26
C ASP A 134 -9.07 3.34 -4.83
N ARG A 135 -8.39 2.58 -5.70
CA ARG A 135 -7.05 2.07 -5.45
C ARG A 135 -6.03 3.19 -5.63
N PHE A 136 -5.24 3.42 -4.58
CA PHE A 136 -4.14 4.36 -4.64
C PHE A 136 -3.01 3.80 -5.50
N VAL A 137 -2.58 4.55 -6.52
CA VAL A 137 -1.43 4.20 -7.36
C VAL A 137 -0.25 5.04 -6.90
N ILE A 138 0.87 4.40 -6.56
CA ILE A 138 2.10 5.13 -6.24
C ILE A 138 2.83 5.48 -7.53
N ASP A 139 2.98 6.78 -7.78
CA ASP A 139 3.71 7.31 -8.94
C ASP A 139 5.22 7.38 -8.68
N ARG A 140 5.59 7.82 -7.47
CA ARG A 140 7.00 7.93 -7.05
C ARG A 140 7.19 7.91 -5.55
N ILE A 141 8.38 7.50 -5.14
CA ILE A 141 8.87 7.56 -3.77
C ILE A 141 9.59 8.91 -3.60
N VAL A 142 9.19 9.68 -2.58
CA VAL A 142 9.85 10.95 -2.21
C VAL A 142 10.92 10.70 -1.16
N ALA A 143 10.61 9.84 -0.18
CA ALA A 143 11.54 9.44 0.86
C ALA A 143 11.23 8.01 1.32
N LEU A 144 12.26 7.25 1.65
CA LEU A 144 12.18 5.91 2.22
C LEU A 144 13.36 5.74 3.16
N GLU A 145 13.17 6.00 4.45
CA GLU A 145 14.28 6.10 5.39
C GLU A 145 13.94 5.42 6.73
N PRO A 146 14.77 4.48 7.21
CA PRO A 146 14.64 3.88 8.54
C PRO A 146 14.76 4.90 9.69
N SER A 147 15.32 6.09 9.43
CA SER A 147 15.67 7.09 10.45
C SER A 147 14.55 8.07 10.80
N PHE A 148 13.50 8.22 9.96
CA PHE A 148 12.37 9.13 10.24
C PHE A 148 11.45 8.67 11.38
N ALA A 149 11.48 7.39 11.77
CA ALA A 149 10.71 6.84 12.89
C ALA A 149 11.12 7.43 14.27
N ARG A 150 12.20 8.23 14.33
CA ARG A 150 12.71 8.84 15.57
C ARG A 150 12.33 10.29 15.78
N LEU A 151 11.44 10.87 14.96
CA LEU A 151 10.96 12.22 15.24
C LEU A 151 9.93 12.14 16.40
N PRO A 152 10.22 12.73 17.57
CA PRO A 152 9.23 12.81 18.64
C PRO A 152 8.01 13.60 18.15
N PRO A 153 6.81 13.34 18.67
CA PRO A 153 5.63 14.12 18.32
C PRO A 153 5.91 15.62 18.57
N PRO A 154 5.37 16.53 17.73
CA PRO A 154 5.52 17.96 17.96
C PRO A 154 4.97 18.29 19.37
N SER A 155 5.77 19.02 20.15
CA SER A 155 5.35 19.49 21.47
C SER A 155 4.07 20.34 21.37
N PRO A 156 3.16 20.25 22.35
CA PRO A 156 1.90 20.99 22.37
C PRO A 156 2.11 22.52 22.45
#